data_AF-A0A3M1VTQ8-F1
#
_entry.id   AF-A0A3M1VTQ8-F1
#
_cell.length_a   1.000
_cell.length_b   1.000
_cell.length_c   1.000
_cell.angle_alpha   90.00
_cell.angle_beta   90.00
_cell.angle_gamma   90.00
#
_symmetry.space_group_name_H-M   'P 1'
#
loop_
_entity.id
_entity.type
_entity.pdbx_description
1 polymer ?
#
loop_
_entity_poly.entity_id
_entity_poly.type
_entity_poly.pdbx_seq_one_letter_code
_entity_poly.pdbx_strand_id
1 'polypeptide(L)'
;MSNVVVHRVRSGSLGGSAYFMTPELGFRRVPDGEGLARAIADYVTPLAGARFVIGNRLDEDLPRELWEGDERSRELAEYGRRLAAMNLLPSVFDIKSVLDERDLRLAMKLFGLKQLSYGNLSVRRDAETFWMSGRGVDKGNLRQVGRDIFLVKGYDPATRTILLSVPPGTDPTARVSVDAIEHFKIYSRIPEVGAIVHVHAWMDGVPATLQSWPCGTEQLADEVLDLVLAAPDPSRAVIGLKNHGLTITGRSLADIFARIEGRLVQEIPALE
;
A
#
# COMPACT_ATOMS: atom_id res chain seq x y z
N MET A 1 -7.41 -3.73 -15.63
CA MET A 1 -7.92 -3.98 -14.26
C MET A 1 -8.99 -2.93 -14.00
N SER A 2 -10.16 -3.31 -13.48
CA SER A 2 -11.17 -2.34 -13.06
C SER A 2 -10.92 -2.02 -11.58
N ASN A 3 -10.44 -0.82 -11.30
CA ASN A 3 -10.18 -0.38 -9.93
C ASN A 3 -11.46 0.18 -9.27
N VAL A 4 -12.53 0.30 -10.06
CA VAL A 4 -13.83 0.85 -9.66
C VAL A 4 -14.92 0.00 -10.32
N VAL A 5 -15.95 -0.34 -9.56
CA VAL A 5 -17.22 -0.87 -10.07
C VAL A 5 -18.28 0.19 -9.82
N VAL A 6 -18.99 0.61 -10.87
CA VAL A 6 -20.11 1.56 -10.75
C VAL A 6 -21.41 0.79 -10.96
N HIS A 7 -22.19 0.63 -9.90
CA HIS A 7 -23.50 -0.02 -9.96
C HIS A 7 -24.62 1.02 -9.82
N ARG A 8 -25.46 1.17 -10.84
CA ARG A 8 -26.62 2.06 -10.77
C ARG A 8 -27.85 1.27 -10.34
N VAL A 9 -28.38 1.59 -9.16
CA VAL A 9 -29.61 1.01 -8.62
C VAL A 9 -30.76 1.97 -8.92
N ARG A 10 -31.81 1.46 -9.56
CA ARG A 10 -33.06 2.20 -9.76
C ARG A 10 -34.05 1.77 -8.68
N SER A 11 -34.48 2.70 -7.84
CA SER A 11 -35.56 2.52 -6.87
C SER A 11 -36.80 3.25 -7.40
N GLY A 12 -37.88 2.50 -7.67
CA GLY A 12 -39.15 2.92 -8.29
C GLY A 12 -39.48 4.43 -8.35
N SER A 13 -40.52 4.88 -7.68
CA SER A 13 -41.02 6.28 -7.75
C SER A 13 -40.19 7.30 -6.96
N LEU A 14 -39.08 6.88 -6.33
CA LEU A 14 -38.29 7.69 -5.38
C LEU A 14 -36.89 8.07 -5.90
N GLY A 15 -36.56 7.74 -7.15
CA GLY A 15 -35.27 8.06 -7.77
C GLY A 15 -34.18 7.01 -7.53
N GLY A 16 -33.19 6.97 -8.44
CA GLY A 16 -32.07 6.02 -8.40
C GLY A 16 -30.83 6.55 -7.67
N SER A 17 -29.78 5.73 -7.61
CA SER A 17 -28.44 6.15 -7.18
C SER A 17 -27.37 5.32 -7.88
N ALA A 18 -26.22 5.93 -8.14
CA ALA A 18 -24.99 5.23 -8.53
C ALA A 18 -24.15 4.93 -7.29
N TYR A 19 -23.65 3.70 -7.21
CA TYR A 19 -22.76 3.22 -6.15
C TYR A 19 -21.39 2.95 -6.77
N PHE A 20 -20.37 3.65 -6.30
CA PHE A 20 -18.98 3.46 -6.67
C PHE A 20 -18.33 2.57 -5.65
N MET A 21 -17.87 1.39 -6.06
CA MET A 21 -17.26 0.41 -5.18
C MET A 21 -15.82 0.18 -5.58
N THR A 22 -14.92 0.18 -4.59
CA THR A 22 -13.54 -0.30 -4.75
C THR A 22 -13.19 -1.21 -3.58
N PRO A 23 -12.18 -2.10 -3.73
CA PRO A 23 -11.73 -2.97 -2.63
C PRO A 23 -11.27 -2.21 -1.40
N GLU A 24 -10.72 -1.01 -1.60
CA GLU A 24 -10.23 -0.13 -0.56
C GLU A 24 -11.40 0.63 0.09
N LEU A 25 -12.31 1.17 -0.73
CA LEU A 25 -13.31 2.17 -0.32
C LEU A 25 -14.63 1.64 0.25
N GLY A 26 -14.94 0.36 0.12
CA GLY A 26 -16.32 -0.09 0.28
C GLY A 26 -17.21 0.51 -0.81
N PHE A 27 -18.08 1.48 -0.48
CA PHE A 27 -18.91 2.16 -1.48
C PHE A 27 -19.13 3.68 -1.24
N ARG A 28 -19.19 4.46 -2.31
CA ARG A 28 -19.72 5.84 -2.33
C ARG A 28 -21.04 5.88 -3.08
N ARG A 29 -22.06 6.49 -2.49
CA ARG A 29 -23.37 6.71 -3.11
C ARG A 29 -23.46 8.10 -3.73
N VAL A 30 -23.88 8.17 -4.99
CA VAL A 30 -24.23 9.41 -5.69
C VAL A 30 -25.71 9.31 -6.10
N PRO A 31 -26.61 10.15 -5.54
CA PRO A 31 -28.02 10.16 -5.94
C PRO A 31 -28.20 10.48 -7.43
N ASP A 32 -29.24 9.91 -8.06
CA ASP A 32 -29.62 10.30 -9.42
C ASP A 32 -30.05 11.78 -9.44
N GLY A 33 -29.69 12.50 -10.51
CA GLY A 33 -30.03 13.91 -10.70
C GLY A 33 -29.21 14.54 -11.82
N GLU A 34 -29.41 15.85 -12.05
CA GLU A 34 -28.76 16.61 -13.13
C GLU A 34 -27.21 16.61 -13.00
N GLY A 35 -26.70 16.51 -11.76
CA GLY A 35 -25.26 16.45 -11.47
C GLY A 35 -24.62 15.07 -11.55
N LEU A 36 -25.38 13.99 -11.79
CA LEU A 36 -24.87 12.61 -11.71
C LEU A 36 -23.67 12.39 -12.63
N ALA A 37 -23.81 12.75 -13.92
CA ALA A 37 -22.75 12.52 -14.90
C ALA A 37 -21.45 13.25 -14.53
N ARG A 38 -21.55 14.46 -13.99
CA ARG A 38 -20.40 15.23 -13.52
C ARG A 38 -19.77 14.59 -12.30
N ALA A 39 -20.55 14.18 -11.32
CA ALA A 39 -20.03 13.47 -10.15
C ALA A 39 -19.35 12.13 -10.52
N ILE A 40 -19.86 11.40 -11.51
CA ILE A 40 -19.19 10.21 -12.06
C ILE A 40 -17.86 10.60 -12.68
N ALA A 41 -17.85 11.63 -13.54
CA ALA A 41 -16.64 12.08 -14.22
C ALA A 41 -15.59 12.59 -13.25
N ASP A 42 -15.97 13.38 -12.25
CA ASP A 42 -15.07 13.93 -11.23
C ASP A 42 -14.43 12.81 -10.38
N TYR A 43 -15.14 11.71 -10.16
CA TYR A 43 -14.61 10.55 -9.44
C TYR A 43 -13.75 9.62 -10.33
N VAL A 44 -14.19 9.32 -11.55
CA VAL A 44 -13.54 8.34 -12.43
C VAL A 44 -12.34 8.94 -13.16
N THR A 45 -12.41 10.21 -13.58
CA THR A 45 -11.36 10.85 -14.39
C THR A 45 -10.00 10.83 -13.70
N PRO A 46 -9.87 11.22 -12.40
CA PRO A 46 -8.60 11.11 -11.69
C PRO A 46 -8.05 9.69 -11.73
N LEU A 47 -8.89 8.70 -11.36
CA LEU A 47 -8.51 7.29 -11.30
C LEU A 47 -8.12 6.71 -12.66
N ALA A 48 -8.78 7.14 -13.74
CA ALA A 48 -8.45 6.76 -15.11
C ALA A 48 -7.10 7.33 -15.58
N GLY A 49 -6.70 8.49 -15.03
CA GLY A 49 -5.40 9.12 -15.28
C GLY A 49 -4.26 8.64 -14.36
N ALA A 50 -4.53 7.72 -13.43
CA ALA A 50 -3.55 7.23 -12.48
C ALA A 50 -2.39 6.50 -13.19
N ARG A 51 -1.16 6.85 -12.82
CA ARG A 51 0.06 6.28 -13.43
C ARG A 51 0.64 5.23 -12.51
N PHE A 52 0.47 3.96 -12.88
CA PHE A 52 0.97 2.83 -12.10
C PHE A 52 2.48 2.63 -12.29
N VAL A 53 3.16 2.41 -11.18
CA VAL A 53 4.57 2.00 -11.05
C VAL A 53 4.60 0.62 -10.42
N ILE A 54 4.06 -0.36 -11.15
CA ILE A 54 3.96 -1.77 -10.72
C ILE A 54 4.94 -2.68 -11.45
N GLY A 55 5.73 -2.12 -12.38
CA GLY A 55 6.80 -2.82 -13.08
C GLY A 55 7.99 -3.03 -12.15
N ASN A 56 8.63 -4.20 -12.27
CA ASN A 56 9.90 -4.49 -11.60
C ASN A 56 10.93 -4.94 -12.62
N ARG A 57 12.14 -4.37 -12.55
CA ARG A 57 13.32 -4.87 -13.24
C ARG A 57 14.18 -5.60 -12.21
N LEU A 58 14.40 -6.90 -12.44
CA LEU A 58 15.27 -7.73 -11.61
C LEU A 58 16.64 -7.76 -12.26
N ASP A 59 17.60 -7.10 -11.64
CA ASP A 59 19.00 -7.17 -12.04
C ASP A 59 19.69 -8.19 -11.11
N GLU A 60 20.28 -9.25 -11.67
CA GLU A 60 20.98 -10.31 -10.91
C GLU A 60 22.38 -9.85 -10.44
N ASP A 61 22.46 -8.66 -9.86
CA ASP A 61 23.69 -7.99 -9.46
C ASP A 61 23.85 -7.85 -7.95
N LEU A 62 23.06 -8.60 -7.16
CA LEU A 62 23.15 -8.53 -5.70
C LEU A 62 24.51 -9.07 -5.23
N PRO A 63 25.29 -8.30 -4.45
CA PRO A 63 26.54 -8.77 -3.88
C PRO A 63 26.35 -10.07 -3.08
N ARG A 64 27.31 -10.98 -3.20
CA ARG A 64 27.20 -12.34 -2.65
C ARG A 64 27.02 -12.36 -1.14
N GLU A 65 27.62 -11.41 -0.44
CA GLU A 65 27.49 -11.24 1.01
C GLU A 65 26.07 -10.86 1.45
N LEU A 66 25.21 -10.38 0.54
CA LEU A 66 23.82 -10.02 0.81
C LEU A 66 22.81 -11.08 0.38
N TRP A 67 23.24 -12.21 -0.19
CA TRP A 67 22.32 -13.25 -0.66
C TRP A 67 21.48 -13.85 0.46
N GLU A 68 22.06 -13.95 1.66
CA GLU A 68 21.36 -14.39 2.89
C GLU A 68 20.81 -13.20 3.70
N GLY A 69 20.83 -11.99 3.11
CA GLY A 69 20.48 -10.75 3.76
C GLY A 69 21.54 -10.23 4.75
N ASP A 70 21.23 -9.10 5.38
CA ASP A 70 22.06 -8.43 6.38
C ASP A 70 21.28 -8.19 7.69
N GLU A 71 21.83 -7.35 8.58
CA GLU A 71 21.17 -6.97 9.83
C GLU A 71 19.80 -6.32 9.60
N ARG A 72 19.67 -5.48 8.56
CA ARG A 72 18.45 -4.73 8.25
C ARG A 72 17.37 -5.64 7.67
N SER A 73 17.73 -6.61 6.84
CA SER A 73 16.74 -7.60 6.36
C SER A 73 16.29 -8.55 7.48
N ARG A 74 17.14 -8.82 8.47
CA ARG A 74 16.74 -9.58 9.68
C ARG A 74 15.80 -8.77 10.57
N GLU A 75 16.09 -7.48 10.76
CA GLU A 75 15.21 -6.52 11.45
C GLU A 75 13.83 -6.52 10.76
N LEU A 76 13.80 -6.42 9.43
CA LEU A 76 12.58 -6.49 8.64
C LEU A 76 11.77 -7.77 8.91
N ALA A 77 12.42 -8.94 8.96
CA ALA A 77 11.76 -10.21 9.26
C ALA A 77 11.22 -10.28 10.71
N GLU A 78 11.91 -9.68 11.67
CA GLU A 78 11.45 -9.59 13.06
C GLU A 78 10.21 -8.72 13.20
N TYR A 79 10.23 -7.52 12.66
CA TYR A 79 9.09 -6.62 12.73
C TYR A 79 7.93 -7.08 11.85
N GLY A 80 8.19 -7.86 10.79
CA GLY A 80 7.17 -8.60 10.07
C GLY A 80 6.38 -9.57 10.96
N ARG A 81 7.07 -10.32 11.84
CA ARG A 81 6.43 -11.17 12.86
C ARG A 81 5.61 -10.35 13.86
N ARG A 82 6.16 -9.23 14.34
CA ARG A 82 5.44 -8.34 15.27
C ARG A 82 4.18 -7.75 14.63
N LEU A 83 4.27 -7.30 13.37
CA LEU A 83 3.12 -6.78 12.64
C LEU A 83 2.04 -7.84 12.47
N ALA A 84 2.42 -9.06 12.10
CA ALA A 84 1.49 -10.18 11.98
C ALA A 84 0.80 -10.50 13.32
N ALA A 85 1.52 -10.42 14.44
CA ALA A 85 0.98 -10.65 15.77
C ALA A 85 -0.05 -9.60 16.21
N MET A 86 -0.03 -8.40 15.63
CA MET A 86 -1.05 -7.36 15.88
C MET A 86 -2.40 -7.67 15.21
N ASN A 87 -2.47 -8.67 14.34
CA ASN A 87 -3.69 -9.09 13.64
C ASN A 87 -4.43 -7.91 12.97
N LEU A 88 -3.67 -6.98 12.37
CA LEU A 88 -4.18 -5.76 11.71
C LEU A 88 -4.75 -6.07 10.32
N LEU A 89 -5.48 -7.17 10.18
CA LEU A 89 -6.23 -7.44 8.96
C LEU A 89 -7.21 -6.27 8.76
N PRO A 90 -7.22 -5.62 7.58
CA PRO A 90 -8.25 -4.66 7.27
C PRO A 90 -9.58 -5.37 7.30
N SER A 91 -10.44 -4.86 8.14
CA SER A 91 -11.83 -5.22 8.17
C SER A 91 -12.57 -3.96 8.55
N VAL A 92 -13.24 -3.34 7.58
CA VAL A 92 -14.50 -2.65 7.88
C VAL A 92 -15.50 -3.65 8.53
N PHE A 93 -15.33 -4.95 8.24
CA PHE A 93 -15.99 -6.12 8.83
C PHE A 93 -15.21 -7.40 8.43
N ASP A 94 -15.32 -8.48 9.23
CA ASP A 94 -14.64 -9.76 8.91
C ASP A 94 -15.18 -10.28 7.58
N ILE A 95 -14.36 -10.19 6.53
CA ILE A 95 -14.81 -10.55 5.17
C ILE A 95 -15.24 -12.03 5.09
N LYS A 96 -14.71 -12.90 5.96
CA LYS A 96 -15.11 -14.31 6.05
C LYS A 96 -16.43 -14.49 6.82
N SER A 97 -16.83 -13.51 7.62
CA SER A 97 -18.15 -13.49 8.25
C SER A 97 -19.23 -12.92 7.33
N VAL A 98 -18.87 -12.25 6.24
CA VAL A 98 -19.80 -11.60 5.30
C VAL A 98 -19.87 -12.31 3.94
N LEU A 99 -18.74 -12.78 3.41
CA LEU A 99 -18.64 -13.45 2.13
C LEU A 99 -18.26 -14.93 2.34
N ASP A 100 -19.02 -15.82 1.71
CA ASP A 100 -18.58 -17.21 1.58
C ASP A 100 -17.36 -17.32 0.65
N GLU A 101 -16.73 -18.49 0.59
CA GLU A 101 -15.54 -18.65 -0.25
C GLU A 101 -15.79 -18.39 -1.74
N ARG A 102 -17.01 -18.65 -2.22
CA ARG A 102 -17.36 -18.44 -3.63
C ARG A 102 -17.44 -16.94 -3.93
N ASP A 103 -18.11 -16.19 -3.07
CA ASP A 103 -18.28 -14.75 -3.21
C ASP A 103 -16.95 -14.02 -2.99
N LEU A 104 -16.11 -14.51 -2.06
CA LEU A 104 -14.75 -14.00 -1.90
C LEU A 104 -13.92 -14.22 -3.18
N ARG A 105 -13.96 -15.43 -3.77
CA ARG A 105 -13.29 -15.70 -5.05
C ARG A 105 -13.84 -14.83 -6.18
N LEU A 106 -15.14 -14.57 -6.21
CA LEU A 106 -15.77 -13.70 -7.21
C LEU A 106 -15.33 -12.24 -7.04
N ALA A 107 -15.33 -11.72 -5.81
CA ALA A 107 -14.83 -10.38 -5.50
C ALA A 107 -13.35 -10.25 -5.88
N MET A 108 -12.52 -11.22 -5.49
CA MET A 108 -11.12 -11.29 -5.88
C MET A 108 -10.94 -11.29 -7.41
N LYS A 109 -11.78 -12.03 -8.14
CA LYS A 109 -11.77 -12.05 -9.62
C LYS A 109 -12.21 -10.71 -10.23
N LEU A 110 -13.26 -10.08 -9.70
CA LEU A 110 -13.77 -8.77 -10.13
C LEU A 110 -12.69 -7.70 -10.02
N PHE A 111 -11.92 -7.74 -8.93
CA PHE A 111 -10.87 -6.75 -8.63
C PHE A 111 -9.46 -7.20 -9.05
N GLY A 112 -9.31 -8.38 -9.65
CA GLY A 112 -8.01 -8.89 -10.08
C GLY A 112 -7.04 -9.20 -8.93
N LEU A 113 -7.54 -9.43 -7.71
CA LEU A 113 -6.76 -9.75 -6.53
C LEU A 113 -6.44 -11.26 -6.51
N LYS A 114 -5.16 -11.62 -6.37
CA LYS A 114 -4.72 -13.02 -6.23
C LYS A 114 -4.70 -13.51 -4.78
N GLN A 115 -4.55 -12.57 -3.85
CA GLN A 115 -4.58 -12.82 -2.41
C GLN A 115 -4.82 -11.53 -1.65
N LEU A 116 -5.35 -11.67 -0.45
CA LEU A 116 -5.39 -10.62 0.57
C LEU A 116 -3.97 -10.55 1.16
N SER A 117 -3.18 -9.55 0.78
CA SER A 117 -1.88 -9.28 1.42
C SER A 117 -1.87 -7.82 1.80
N TYR A 118 -1.75 -7.53 3.08
CA TYR A 118 -2.07 -6.22 3.60
C TYR A 118 -0.93 -5.69 4.46
N GLY A 119 -0.55 -4.46 4.15
CA GLY A 119 0.64 -3.83 4.70
C GLY A 119 1.95 -4.34 4.07
N ASN A 120 2.96 -3.51 4.25
CA ASN A 120 4.32 -3.80 3.84
C ASN A 120 5.29 -3.05 4.76
N LEU A 121 6.54 -3.46 4.75
CA LEU A 121 7.59 -2.84 5.55
C LEU A 121 8.84 -2.68 4.70
N SER A 122 9.58 -1.59 4.96
CA SER A 122 10.92 -1.39 4.42
C SER A 122 11.85 -0.80 5.47
N VAL A 123 13.15 -1.06 5.28
CA VAL A 123 14.23 -0.52 6.11
C VAL A 123 15.34 -0.01 5.21
N ARG A 124 15.77 1.23 5.44
CA ARG A 124 16.92 1.82 4.77
C ARG A 124 18.17 1.01 5.09
N ARG A 125 18.91 0.62 4.06
CA ARG A 125 20.22 -0.04 4.20
C ARG A 125 21.33 0.99 4.18
N ASP A 126 21.29 1.90 3.20
CA ASP A 126 22.27 2.97 3.00
C ASP A 126 21.61 4.19 2.32
N ALA A 127 22.43 5.11 1.81
CA ALA A 127 21.94 6.34 1.18
C ALA A 127 21.09 6.08 -0.08
N GLU A 128 21.33 4.97 -0.78
CA GLU A 128 20.77 4.69 -2.11
C GLU A 128 19.81 3.50 -2.10
N THR A 129 19.95 2.58 -1.15
CA THR A 129 19.25 1.30 -1.14
C THR A 129 18.47 1.04 0.14
N PHE A 130 17.42 0.24 0.01
CA PHE A 130 16.60 -0.21 1.13
C PHE A 130 16.04 -1.62 0.89
N TRP A 131 15.86 -2.37 1.98
CA TRP A 131 15.18 -3.65 1.96
C TRP A 131 13.68 -3.45 2.05
N MET A 132 12.90 -4.22 1.32
CA MET A 132 11.44 -4.16 1.34
C MET A 132 10.81 -5.55 1.22
N SER A 133 9.69 -5.74 1.92
CA SER A 133 8.91 -6.98 1.82
C SER A 133 8.29 -7.18 0.42
N GLY A 134 8.21 -8.43 -0.01
CA GLY A 134 7.62 -8.86 -1.28
C GLY A 134 6.11 -8.67 -1.36
N ARG A 135 5.62 -8.52 -2.60
CA ARG A 135 4.19 -8.55 -2.89
C ARG A 135 3.65 -9.96 -2.66
N GLY A 136 2.53 -10.07 -1.96
CA GLY A 136 1.86 -11.37 -1.79
C GLY A 136 2.60 -12.40 -0.92
N VAL A 137 3.70 -12.04 -0.25
CA VAL A 137 4.34 -12.96 0.71
C VAL A 137 3.69 -12.89 2.08
N ASP A 138 3.93 -13.89 2.93
CA ASP A 138 3.56 -13.86 4.34
C ASP A 138 4.53 -12.97 5.12
N LYS A 139 4.06 -11.80 5.57
CA LYS A 139 4.89 -10.80 6.26
C LYS A 139 5.29 -11.28 7.66
N GLY A 140 4.55 -12.21 8.25
CA GLY A 140 4.92 -12.87 9.50
C GLY A 140 6.03 -13.90 9.33
N ASN A 141 6.42 -14.22 8.10
CA ASN A 141 7.34 -15.31 7.81
C ASN A 141 8.30 -14.99 6.65
N LEU A 142 8.89 -13.79 6.66
CA LEU A 142 9.91 -13.39 5.69
C LEU A 142 11.20 -14.19 5.92
N ARG A 143 11.66 -14.94 4.91
CA ARG A 143 12.84 -15.82 5.04
C ARG A 143 13.90 -15.59 3.96
N GLN A 144 13.49 -15.39 2.72
CA GLN A 144 14.38 -15.51 1.58
C GLN A 144 14.51 -14.21 0.79
N VAL A 145 15.76 -13.75 0.57
CA VAL A 145 16.06 -12.64 -0.34
C VAL A 145 15.81 -13.06 -1.79
N GLY A 146 15.24 -12.17 -2.60
CA GLY A 146 14.81 -12.46 -3.98
C GLY A 146 13.43 -13.11 -4.07
N ARG A 147 12.81 -13.44 -2.93
CA ARG A 147 11.45 -14.00 -2.88
C ARG A 147 10.55 -13.24 -1.91
N ASP A 148 10.95 -13.18 -0.64
CA ASP A 148 10.19 -12.55 0.44
C ASP A 148 10.68 -11.13 0.72
N ILE A 149 11.97 -10.88 0.48
CA ILE A 149 12.64 -9.60 0.74
C ILE A 149 13.42 -9.20 -0.51
N PHE A 150 13.33 -7.93 -0.91
CA PHE A 150 14.01 -7.39 -2.10
C PHE A 150 14.84 -6.16 -1.74
N LEU A 151 16.01 -6.03 -2.36
CA LEU A 151 16.81 -4.82 -2.30
C LEU A 151 16.34 -3.87 -3.40
N VAL A 152 15.69 -2.78 -3.01
CA VAL A 152 15.33 -1.71 -3.94
C VAL A 152 16.55 -0.79 -4.09
N LYS A 153 16.98 -0.58 -5.33
CA LYS A 153 18.14 0.27 -5.66
C LYS A 153 17.81 1.48 -6.52
N GLY A 154 16.56 1.63 -6.95
CA GLY A 154 16.19 2.74 -7.82
C GLY A 154 14.80 2.66 -8.40
N TYR A 155 14.48 3.68 -9.17
CA TYR A 155 13.25 3.81 -9.96
C TYR A 155 13.62 4.43 -11.31
N ASP A 156 13.14 3.82 -12.38
CA ASP A 156 13.26 4.34 -13.73
C ASP A 156 11.95 5.06 -14.13
N PRO A 157 11.94 6.40 -14.21
CA PRO A 157 10.74 7.16 -14.58
C PRO A 157 10.34 7.01 -16.03
N ALA A 158 11.26 6.68 -16.94
CA ALA A 158 10.95 6.53 -18.35
C ALA A 158 10.07 5.28 -18.59
N THR A 159 10.37 4.20 -17.86
CA THR A 159 9.62 2.93 -17.96
C THR A 159 8.63 2.71 -16.82
N ARG A 160 8.63 3.58 -15.80
CA ARG A 160 7.83 3.46 -14.57
C ARG A 160 8.06 2.13 -13.86
N THR A 161 9.35 1.83 -13.64
CA THR A 161 9.80 0.54 -13.14
C THR A 161 10.65 0.71 -11.89
N ILE A 162 10.35 -0.06 -10.84
CA ILE A 162 11.22 -0.17 -9.67
C ILE A 162 12.38 -1.11 -9.99
N LEU A 163 13.59 -0.68 -9.68
CA LEU A 163 14.83 -1.41 -9.94
C LEU A 163 15.22 -2.20 -8.69
N LEU A 164 15.37 -3.51 -8.86
CA LEU A 164 15.68 -4.45 -7.79
C LEU A 164 17.04 -5.10 -8.06
N SER A 165 17.86 -5.20 -7.03
CA SER A 165 19.04 -6.07 -7.04
C SER A 165 18.69 -7.39 -6.37
N VAL A 166 18.88 -8.50 -7.08
CA VAL A 166 18.49 -9.84 -6.61
C VAL A 166 19.61 -10.87 -6.78
N PRO A 167 19.61 -11.98 -6.02
CA PRO A 167 20.53 -13.09 -6.27
C PRO A 167 20.32 -13.72 -7.66
N PRO A 168 21.36 -14.32 -8.25
CA PRO A 168 21.23 -15.09 -9.50
C PRO A 168 20.18 -16.21 -9.39
N GLY A 169 19.41 -16.42 -10.45
CA GLY A 169 18.37 -17.46 -10.49
C GLY A 169 17.10 -17.12 -9.72
N THR A 170 16.91 -15.85 -9.37
CA THR A 170 15.66 -15.36 -8.78
C THR A 170 14.49 -15.56 -9.75
N ASP A 171 13.34 -15.98 -9.25
CA ASP A 171 12.13 -16.15 -10.06
C ASP A 171 11.79 -14.83 -10.79
N PRO A 172 11.74 -14.81 -12.15
CA PRO A 172 11.48 -13.59 -12.92
C PRO A 172 10.08 -13.03 -12.69
N THR A 173 9.18 -13.78 -12.06
CA THR A 173 7.83 -13.37 -11.68
C THR A 173 7.75 -12.79 -10.26
N ALA A 174 8.83 -12.86 -9.48
CA ALA A 174 8.92 -12.28 -8.14
C ALA A 174 8.79 -10.75 -8.18
N ARG A 175 8.08 -10.17 -7.21
CA ARG A 175 7.78 -8.74 -7.18
C ARG A 175 7.94 -8.19 -5.76
N VAL A 176 8.53 -7.02 -5.63
CA VAL A 176 8.46 -6.21 -4.40
C VAL A 176 7.04 -5.69 -4.18
N SER A 177 6.71 -5.21 -2.97
CA SER A 177 5.43 -4.57 -2.69
C SER A 177 5.03 -3.53 -3.75
N VAL A 178 3.73 -3.41 -3.99
CA VAL A 178 3.18 -2.42 -4.94
C VAL A 178 3.46 -0.98 -4.52
N ASP A 179 3.67 -0.72 -3.22
CA ASP A 179 3.94 0.62 -2.69
C ASP A 179 5.42 1.01 -2.73
N ALA A 180 6.27 0.23 -3.43
CA ALA A 180 7.69 0.50 -3.51
C ALA A 180 8.02 1.89 -4.07
N ILE A 181 7.18 2.45 -4.95
CA ILE A 181 7.34 3.82 -5.46
C ILE A 181 7.15 4.87 -4.36
N GLU A 182 6.18 4.68 -3.46
CA GLU A 182 5.95 5.58 -2.33
C GLU A 182 7.15 5.55 -1.38
N HIS A 183 7.61 4.36 -1.02
CA HIS A 183 8.77 4.20 -0.15
C HIS A 183 10.04 4.77 -0.78
N PHE A 184 10.23 4.55 -2.09
CA PHE A 184 11.34 5.12 -2.84
C PHE A 184 11.32 6.65 -2.78
N LYS A 185 10.20 7.29 -3.11
CA LYS A 185 10.09 8.76 -3.08
C LYS A 185 10.37 9.35 -1.70
N ILE A 186 9.84 8.72 -0.63
CA ILE A 186 10.10 9.14 0.75
C ILE A 186 11.59 9.01 1.09
N TYR A 187 12.20 7.84 0.85
CA TYR A 187 13.62 7.64 1.15
C TYR A 187 14.54 8.54 0.32
N SER A 188 14.21 8.79 -0.96
CA SER A 188 15.01 9.69 -1.81
C SER A 188 14.94 11.14 -1.35
N ARG A 189 13.85 11.54 -0.69
CA ARG A 189 13.62 12.94 -0.30
C ARG A 189 14.01 13.25 1.15
N ILE A 190 13.95 12.26 2.04
CA ILE A 190 14.11 12.45 3.48
C ILE A 190 15.15 11.44 4.02
N PRO A 191 16.44 11.82 4.07
CA PRO A 191 17.53 10.95 4.53
C PRO A 191 17.34 10.41 5.95
N GLU A 192 16.67 11.15 6.82
CA GLU A 192 16.45 10.81 8.23
C GLU A 192 15.44 9.67 8.42
N VAL A 193 14.62 9.37 7.41
CA VAL A 193 13.72 8.20 7.43
C VAL A 193 14.57 6.95 7.27
N GLY A 194 14.60 6.12 8.30
CA GLY A 194 15.31 4.84 8.32
C GLY A 194 14.39 3.62 8.14
N ALA A 195 13.09 3.78 8.35
CA ALA A 195 12.09 2.74 8.12
C ALA A 195 10.76 3.33 7.67
N ILE A 196 9.99 2.54 6.93
CA ILE A 196 8.61 2.86 6.56
C ILE A 196 7.76 1.61 6.76
N VAL A 197 6.61 1.79 7.39
CA VAL A 197 5.60 0.74 7.56
C VAL A 197 4.29 1.21 6.96
N HIS A 198 3.72 0.39 6.09
CA HIS A 198 2.36 0.51 5.64
C HIS A 198 1.48 -0.51 6.38
N VAL A 199 0.38 -0.05 6.99
CA VAL A 199 -0.60 -0.92 7.65
C VAL A 199 -1.99 -0.60 7.16
N HIS A 200 -2.87 -1.60 7.15
CA HIS A 200 -4.29 -1.39 6.87
C HIS A 200 -5.08 -1.30 8.17
N ALA A 201 -4.75 -0.29 8.95
CA ALA A 201 -5.40 0.09 10.19
C ALA A 201 -5.49 1.62 10.21
N TRP A 202 -6.09 2.19 11.25
CA TRP A 202 -6.23 3.64 11.39
C TRP A 202 -5.70 4.15 12.73
N MET A 203 -5.39 5.45 12.78
CA MET A 203 -5.04 6.17 14.01
C MET A 203 -5.71 7.54 13.98
N ASP A 204 -6.35 7.93 15.08
CA ASP A 204 -7.12 9.18 15.14
C ASP A 204 -6.24 10.42 15.02
N GLY A 205 -6.77 11.45 14.37
CA GLY A 205 -6.14 12.76 14.25
C GLY A 205 -4.96 12.84 13.28
N VAL A 206 -4.76 11.83 12.42
CA VAL A 206 -3.72 11.86 11.40
C VAL A 206 -4.16 12.65 10.16
N PRO A 207 -3.26 13.42 9.54
CA PRO A 207 -3.52 13.98 8.20
C PRO A 207 -3.68 12.84 7.19
N ALA A 208 -4.55 13.00 6.21
CA ALA A 208 -4.85 11.96 5.23
C ALA A 208 -4.87 12.51 3.80
N THR A 209 -4.67 11.62 2.83
CA THR A 209 -4.84 11.96 1.42
C THR A 209 -6.28 12.45 1.16
N LEU A 210 -6.43 13.39 0.23
CA LEU A 210 -7.70 13.90 -0.26
C LEU A 210 -8.36 12.88 -1.19
N GLN A 211 -7.56 12.25 -2.05
CA GLN A 211 -8.02 11.27 -3.02
C GLN A 211 -7.68 9.84 -2.59
N SER A 212 -8.57 8.92 -2.91
CA SER A 212 -8.33 7.47 -2.76
C SER A 212 -7.64 6.94 -4.01
N TRP A 213 -6.37 7.28 -4.19
CA TRP A 213 -5.57 6.75 -5.27
C TRP A 213 -5.32 5.25 -5.08
N PRO A 214 -5.27 4.45 -6.16
CA PRO A 214 -4.81 3.08 -6.07
C PRO A 214 -3.35 2.99 -5.60
N CYS A 215 -3.05 1.96 -4.81
CA CYS A 215 -1.68 1.59 -4.44
C CYS A 215 -0.75 1.48 -5.65
N GLY A 216 0.51 1.83 -5.46
CA GLY A 216 1.53 1.78 -6.50
C GLY A 216 1.32 2.78 -7.64
N THR A 217 0.58 3.86 -7.41
CA THR A 217 0.48 4.98 -8.36
C THR A 217 1.42 6.10 -7.98
N GLU A 218 1.91 6.85 -8.97
CA GLU A 218 2.76 8.03 -8.71
C GLU A 218 2.02 9.10 -7.92
N GLN A 219 0.73 9.28 -8.19
CA GLN A 219 -0.11 10.28 -7.54
C GLN A 219 -0.29 9.99 -6.05
N LEU A 220 -0.53 8.73 -5.67
CA LEU A 220 -0.55 8.35 -4.25
C LEU A 220 0.79 8.68 -3.59
N ALA A 221 1.88 8.25 -4.23
CA ALA A 221 3.23 8.45 -3.71
C ALA A 221 3.62 9.94 -3.56
N ASP A 222 3.18 10.79 -4.50
CA ASP A 222 3.40 12.25 -4.43
C ASP A 222 2.58 12.87 -3.30
N GLU A 223 1.29 12.54 -3.21
CA GLU A 223 0.40 13.10 -2.19
C GLU A 223 0.82 12.69 -0.78
N VAL A 224 1.23 11.43 -0.59
CA VAL A 224 1.79 10.96 0.69
C VAL A 224 3.10 11.67 0.99
N LEU A 225 4.00 11.83 0.02
CA LEU A 225 5.26 12.55 0.23
C LEU A 225 5.01 14.00 0.64
N ASP A 226 4.08 14.70 -0.01
CA ASP A 226 3.73 16.08 0.32
C ASP A 226 3.22 16.19 1.78
N LEU A 227 2.38 15.25 2.20
CA LEU A 227 1.89 15.19 3.58
C LEU A 227 3.00 14.85 4.59
N VAL A 228 3.91 13.93 4.25
CA VAL A 228 5.08 13.61 5.08
C VAL A 228 5.97 14.85 5.24
N LEU A 229 6.23 15.59 4.16
CA LEU A 229 7.05 16.81 4.18
C LEU A 229 6.39 17.95 4.96
N ALA A 230 5.05 18.02 4.96
CA ALA A 230 4.30 18.99 5.74
C ALA A 230 4.20 18.63 7.25
N ALA A 231 4.54 17.39 7.63
CA ALA A 231 4.48 16.96 9.02
C ALA A 231 5.55 17.66 9.87
N PRO A 232 5.30 17.89 11.19
CA PRO A 232 6.28 18.53 12.08
C PRO A 232 7.64 17.81 12.15
N ASP A 233 7.65 16.49 12.04
CA ASP A 233 8.86 15.67 11.89
C ASP A 233 8.62 14.67 10.74
N PRO A 234 9.12 14.95 9.51
CA PRO A 234 8.97 14.05 8.37
C PRO A 234 9.56 12.66 8.60
N SER A 235 10.54 12.53 9.50
CA SER A 235 11.13 11.23 9.87
C SER A 235 10.27 10.42 10.83
N ARG A 236 9.17 11.00 11.35
CA ARG A 236 8.22 10.37 12.28
C ARG A 236 6.77 10.69 11.95
N ALA A 237 6.45 10.85 10.67
CA ALA A 237 5.11 11.13 10.21
C ALA A 237 4.21 9.89 10.29
N VAL A 238 2.90 10.10 10.49
CA VAL A 238 1.86 9.10 10.31
C VAL A 238 0.82 9.72 9.39
N ILE A 239 0.71 9.17 8.18
CA ILE A 239 -0.15 9.70 7.13
C ILE A 239 -1.24 8.68 6.83
N GLY A 240 -2.49 9.13 6.85
CA GLY A 240 -3.64 8.36 6.43
C GLY A 240 -3.72 8.27 4.90
N LEU A 241 -3.89 7.06 4.40
CA LEU A 241 -4.31 6.80 3.03
C LEU A 241 -5.83 6.70 3.07
N LYS A 242 -6.53 7.66 2.45
CA LYS A 242 -7.99 7.78 2.54
C LYS A 242 -8.65 6.44 2.23
N ASN A 243 -9.39 5.92 3.22
CA ASN A 243 -10.13 4.66 3.14
C ASN A 243 -9.25 3.43 2.83
N HIS A 244 -7.96 3.43 3.18
CA HIS A 244 -7.08 2.29 2.92
C HIS A 244 -6.21 1.92 4.12
N GLY A 245 -5.52 2.87 4.72
CA GLY A 245 -4.61 2.55 5.82
C GLY A 245 -3.71 3.69 6.22
N LEU A 246 -2.53 3.37 6.71
CA LEU A 246 -1.51 4.36 7.11
C LEU A 246 -0.20 4.08 6.40
N THR A 247 0.51 5.14 6.05
CA THR A 247 1.96 5.14 5.78
C THR A 247 2.66 5.83 6.93
N ILE A 248 3.63 5.13 7.52
CA ILE A 248 4.26 5.51 8.78
C ILE A 248 5.77 5.56 8.58
N THR A 249 6.36 6.74 8.70
CA THR A 249 7.81 6.91 8.64
C THR A 249 8.42 6.85 10.03
N GLY A 250 9.65 6.35 10.15
CA GLY A 250 10.41 6.34 11.40
C GLY A 250 11.91 6.38 11.14
N ARG A 251 12.68 6.73 12.17
CA ARG A 251 14.16 6.60 12.13
C ARG A 251 14.61 5.13 12.13
N SER A 252 13.75 4.23 12.60
CA SER A 252 13.93 2.78 12.59
C SER A 252 12.57 2.09 12.73
N LEU A 253 12.50 0.77 12.53
CA LEU A 253 11.27 0.02 12.79
C LEU A 253 10.90 0.08 14.28
N ALA A 254 11.90 0.07 15.17
CA ALA A 254 11.69 0.25 16.60
C ALA A 254 10.97 1.57 16.94
N ASP A 255 11.38 2.68 16.32
CA ASP A 255 10.76 3.99 16.50
C ASP A 255 9.32 4.03 15.97
N ILE A 256 9.04 3.33 14.87
CA ILE A 256 7.66 3.19 14.37
C ILE A 256 6.81 2.42 15.37
N PHE A 257 7.23 1.21 15.74
CA PHE A 257 6.43 0.31 16.58
C PHE A 257 6.15 0.90 17.96
N ALA A 258 7.12 1.60 18.55
CA ALA A 258 6.93 2.31 19.81
C ALA A 258 5.83 3.39 19.77
N ARG A 259 5.48 3.91 18.58
CA ARG A 259 4.46 4.94 18.40
C ARG A 259 3.09 4.42 17.99
N ILE A 260 3.01 3.21 17.44
CA ILE A 260 1.76 2.66 16.88
C ILE A 260 1.17 1.55 17.76
N GLU A 261 1.99 0.87 18.57
CA GLU A 261 1.51 -0.19 19.47
C GLU A 261 0.44 0.35 20.43
N GLY A 262 -0.70 -0.33 20.47
CA GLY A 262 -1.85 0.06 21.29
C GLY A 262 -2.64 1.29 20.81
N ARG A 263 -2.28 1.87 19.66
CA ARG A 263 -2.92 3.08 19.11
C ARG A 263 -3.63 2.87 17.78
N LEU A 264 -3.46 1.69 17.18
CA LEU A 264 -4.10 1.32 15.93
C LEU A 264 -5.52 0.78 16.19
N VAL A 265 -6.48 1.29 15.43
CA VAL A 265 -7.83 0.72 15.35
C VAL A 265 -7.97 -0.01 14.01
N GLN A 266 -8.61 -1.19 14.03
CA GLN A 266 -8.80 -1.99 12.80
C GLN A 266 -9.82 -1.35 11.84
N GLU A 267 -10.76 -0.58 12.38
CA GLU A 267 -11.78 0.11 11.59
C GLU A 267 -11.19 1.36 10.95
N ILE A 268 -11.25 1.43 9.62
CA ILE A 268 -10.84 2.59 8.86
C ILE A 268 -12.09 3.48 8.69
N PRO A 269 -12.10 4.72 9.21
CA PRO A 269 -13.26 5.58 9.08
C PRO A 269 -13.49 5.97 7.62
N ALA A 270 -14.75 5.97 7.19
CA ALA A 270 -15.14 6.52 5.90
C ALA A 270 -14.94 8.04 5.94
N LEU A 271 -13.81 8.51 5.40
CA LEU A 271 -13.54 9.94 5.28
C LEU A 271 -14.35 10.50 4.09
N GLU A 272 -15.17 11.52 4.33
CA GLU A 272 -15.98 12.17 3.28
C GLU A 272 -15.12 12.90 2.24
#